data_AF-X0WW49-F1
#
_entry.id   AF-X0WW49-F1
#
_cell.length_a   1.000
_cell.length_b   1.000
_cell.length_c   1.000
_cell.angle_alpha   90.00
_cell.angle_beta   90.00
_cell.angle_gamma   90.00
#
_symmetry.space_group_name_H-M   'P 1'
#
loop_
_entity.id
_entity.type
_entity.pdbx_description
1 polymer ?
#
loop_
_entity_poly.entity_id
_entity_poly.type
_entity_poly.pdbx_seq_one_letter_code
_entity_poly.pdbx_strand_id
1 'polypeptide(L)'
;MRTQYSLFFALAGTAVVAAAGLIAFLAGPHASAQPIAGAHYSGSIAGAGDVEFDVSEAGDEVQNLRFTQIPCSGGTHGEFTYGEFTWPPLAPIAVANKQFDATLDPLATRVTGQFPAEGSANGTFLLDLGTCQSPELTWTASGSATPTATATPTPTPTPTPMPMPTPTLTPTPTATPVPTDLMPGWNHVCYVGPSQDIED
;
A
#
# COMPACT_ATOMS: atom_id res chain seq x y z
N MET A 1 81.57 -14.44 37.87
CA MET A 1 80.93 -15.04 36.68
C MET A 1 79.45 -14.71 36.73
N ARG A 2 78.95 -13.81 35.86
CA ARG A 2 77.53 -13.46 35.76
C ARG A 2 77.08 -13.53 34.30
N THR A 3 76.41 -14.64 34.02
CA THR A 3 75.33 -14.92 33.05
C THR A 3 74.31 -13.76 32.97
N GLN A 4 73.52 -13.48 31.93
CA GLN A 4 73.18 -14.15 30.68
C GLN A 4 72.46 -13.10 29.78
N TYR A 5 72.65 -13.19 28.46
CA TYR A 5 71.98 -12.42 27.40
C TYR A 5 70.47 -12.72 27.35
N SER A 6 69.62 -11.70 27.19
CA SER A 6 68.35 -11.72 26.43
C SER A 6 67.65 -10.36 26.57
N LEU A 7 67.73 -9.48 25.57
CA LEU A 7 66.71 -8.46 25.37
C LEU A 7 66.72 -8.00 23.90
N PHE A 8 65.96 -8.71 23.06
CA PHE A 8 65.61 -8.24 21.72
C PHE A 8 64.46 -7.23 21.84
N PHE A 9 64.75 -6.03 21.35
CA PHE A 9 63.87 -4.95 20.89
C PHE A 9 62.39 -5.30 20.63
N ALA A 10 61.48 -4.51 21.18
CA ALA A 10 60.64 -3.58 20.39
C ALA A 10 59.79 -2.69 21.32
N LEU A 11 60.02 -1.39 21.22
CA LEU A 11 59.31 -0.30 21.90
C LEU A 11 58.38 0.39 20.89
N ALA A 12 57.40 1.13 21.41
CA ALA A 12 56.40 2.00 20.75
C ALA A 12 55.08 1.30 20.40
N GLY A 13 53.91 1.63 20.97
CA GLY A 13 53.52 2.79 21.78
C GLY A 13 53.07 3.96 20.92
N THR A 14 51.78 3.99 20.55
CA THR A 14 51.00 5.22 20.31
C THR A 14 49.50 4.90 20.24
N ALA A 15 48.72 5.71 20.96
CA ALA A 15 47.27 5.69 21.09
C ALA A 15 46.60 6.59 20.05
N VAL A 16 45.37 6.28 19.62
CA VAL A 16 44.33 7.28 19.29
C VAL A 16 42.94 6.67 19.58
N VAL A 17 42.16 7.40 20.39
CA VAL A 17 40.73 7.20 20.66
C VAL A 17 39.90 7.91 19.57
N ALA A 18 38.90 7.25 18.99
CA ALA A 18 37.77 7.85 18.29
C ALA A 18 36.62 6.81 18.26
N ALA A 19 35.59 6.94 19.11
CA ALA A 19 34.41 7.79 18.96
C ALA A 19 33.38 7.25 17.94
N ALA A 20 32.25 6.80 18.50
CA ALA A 20 30.88 6.84 18.00
C ALA A 20 30.58 6.38 16.56
N GLY A 21 29.81 5.30 16.46
CA GLY A 21 29.13 4.91 15.24
C GLY A 21 28.25 3.69 15.49
N LEU A 22 27.20 3.85 16.30
CA LEU A 22 26.06 2.95 16.31
C LEU A 22 25.47 2.97 14.89
N ILE A 23 25.89 2.05 14.03
CA ILE A 23 25.20 1.83 12.76
C ILE A 23 23.88 1.19 13.13
N ALA A 24 22.86 2.05 13.29
CA ALA A 24 21.49 1.64 13.10
C ALA A 24 21.46 1.01 11.70
N PHE A 25 21.39 -0.32 11.65
CA PHE A 25 20.91 -1.02 10.48
C PHE A 25 19.48 -0.52 10.29
N LEU A 26 19.36 0.54 9.50
CA LEU A 26 18.13 0.88 8.81
C LEU A 26 17.72 -0.40 8.10
N ALA A 27 16.74 -1.10 8.65
CA ALA A 27 15.89 -1.97 7.86
C ALA A 27 15.26 -1.06 6.80
N GLY A 28 15.98 -0.87 5.70
CA GLY A 28 15.32 -0.55 4.44
C GLY A 28 14.24 -1.61 4.23
N PRO A 29 13.12 -1.29 3.56
CA PRO A 29 12.19 -2.32 3.16
C PRO A 29 13.03 -3.35 2.40
N HIS A 30 13.25 -4.50 3.02
CA HIS A 30 13.79 -5.64 2.32
C HIS A 30 12.78 -5.85 1.21
N ALA A 31 13.19 -5.62 -0.05
CA ALA A 31 12.39 -5.96 -1.21
C ALA A 31 12.13 -7.46 -1.08
N SER A 32 10.99 -7.76 -0.46
CA SER A 32 10.56 -9.08 -0.09
C SER A 32 10.23 -9.72 -1.41
N ALA A 33 11.01 -10.72 -1.82
CA ALA A 33 10.75 -11.49 -3.04
C ALA A 33 9.39 -12.19 -2.93
N GLN A 34 8.31 -11.45 -3.16
CA GLN A 34 6.90 -11.83 -3.18
C GLN A 34 6.37 -11.58 -4.59
N PRO A 35 5.32 -12.31 -5.01
CA PRO A 35 4.60 -11.94 -6.22
C PRO A 35 4.09 -10.50 -6.09
N ILE A 36 4.04 -9.77 -7.20
CA ILE A 36 3.47 -8.43 -7.22
C ILE A 36 1.95 -8.60 -7.16
N ALA A 37 1.36 -8.21 -6.04
CA ALA A 37 -0.07 -8.29 -5.83
C ALA A 37 -0.85 -7.44 -6.87
N GLY A 38 -1.92 -8.00 -7.42
CA GLY A 38 -2.72 -7.37 -8.47
C GLY A 38 -2.03 -7.22 -9.82
N ALA A 39 -0.83 -7.78 -9.99
CA ALA A 39 -0.09 -7.66 -11.24
C ALA A 39 -0.46 -8.75 -12.23
N HIS A 40 -0.34 -8.36 -13.48
CA HIS A 40 -0.46 -9.21 -14.64
C HIS A 40 0.93 -9.75 -15.02
N TYR A 41 1.02 -11.07 -15.21
CA TYR A 41 2.26 -11.76 -15.58
C TYR A 41 2.11 -12.38 -16.96
N SER A 42 3.09 -12.15 -17.83
CA SER A 42 3.14 -12.73 -19.17
C SER A 42 4.55 -13.23 -19.49
N GLY A 43 4.66 -14.24 -20.35
CA GLY A 43 5.95 -14.72 -20.81
C GLY A 43 5.83 -15.94 -21.73
N SER A 44 6.90 -16.73 -21.80
CA SER A 44 7.05 -17.78 -22.81
C SER A 44 7.27 -19.16 -22.21
N ILE A 45 6.89 -20.16 -22.99
CA ILE A 45 7.11 -21.58 -22.74
C ILE A 45 8.29 -22.02 -23.63
N ALA A 46 9.27 -22.70 -23.04
CA ALA A 46 10.46 -23.12 -23.77
C ALA A 46 10.11 -24.09 -24.92
N GLY A 47 10.38 -23.65 -26.16
CA GLY A 47 10.10 -24.45 -27.37
C GLY A 47 8.62 -24.52 -27.77
N ALA A 48 7.76 -23.69 -27.20
CA ALA A 48 6.32 -23.67 -27.43
C ALA A 48 5.79 -22.22 -27.53
N GLY A 49 4.56 -21.97 -27.11
CA GLY A 49 3.95 -20.63 -27.09
C GLY A 49 4.17 -19.86 -25.79
N ASP A 50 3.09 -19.25 -25.31
CA ASP A 50 3.12 -18.25 -24.26
C ASP A 50 2.35 -18.69 -23.02
N VAL A 51 2.70 -18.08 -21.87
CA VAL A 51 1.97 -18.21 -20.60
C VAL A 51 1.54 -16.84 -20.13
N GLU A 52 0.32 -16.75 -19.61
CA GLU A 52 -0.19 -15.52 -19.01
C GLU A 52 -1.07 -15.83 -17.78
N PHE A 53 -0.98 -15.03 -16.73
CA PHE A 53 -1.81 -15.15 -15.54
C PHE A 53 -1.86 -13.84 -14.75
N ASP A 54 -2.84 -13.74 -13.86
CA ASP A 54 -2.98 -12.63 -12.91
C ASP A 54 -2.66 -13.11 -11.49
N VAL A 55 -2.08 -12.22 -10.69
CA VAL A 55 -1.96 -12.43 -9.23
C VAL A 55 -3.07 -11.64 -8.54
N SER A 56 -3.74 -12.24 -7.55
CA SER A 56 -4.78 -11.58 -6.76
C SER A 56 -4.29 -10.26 -6.12
N GLU A 57 -5.21 -9.35 -5.81
CA GLU A 57 -4.88 -8.10 -5.09
C GLU A 57 -4.24 -8.35 -3.71
N ALA A 58 -4.47 -9.53 -3.12
CA ALA A 58 -3.84 -9.93 -1.87
C ALA A 58 -2.47 -10.61 -2.07
N GLY A 59 -2.10 -10.98 -3.30
CA GLY A 59 -0.82 -11.64 -3.61
C GLY A 59 -0.76 -13.12 -3.23
N ASP A 60 -1.90 -13.73 -2.94
CA ASP A 60 -2.04 -15.08 -2.38
C ASP A 60 -2.66 -16.09 -3.34
N GLU A 61 -3.10 -15.66 -4.53
CA GLU A 61 -3.67 -16.55 -5.55
C GLU A 61 -3.17 -16.19 -6.95
N VAL A 62 -3.03 -17.20 -7.79
CA VAL A 62 -2.89 -17.10 -9.25
C VAL A 62 -4.25 -17.35 -9.90
N GLN A 63 -4.65 -16.45 -10.79
CA GLN A 63 -5.94 -16.40 -11.45
C GLN A 63 -5.76 -16.27 -12.97
N ASN A 64 -6.81 -16.60 -13.73
CA ASN A 64 -6.85 -16.45 -15.20
C ASN A 64 -5.66 -17.06 -15.95
N LEU A 65 -5.06 -18.11 -15.38
CA LEU A 65 -3.87 -18.74 -15.95
C LEU A 65 -4.21 -19.36 -17.31
N ARG A 66 -3.44 -18.99 -18.33
CA ARG A 66 -3.56 -19.52 -19.68
C ARG A 66 -2.21 -19.87 -20.29
N PHE A 67 -2.24 -20.84 -21.18
CA PHE A 67 -1.11 -21.30 -21.99
C PHE A 67 -1.54 -21.39 -23.44
N THR A 68 -0.70 -20.95 -24.38
CA THR A 68 -0.99 -20.98 -25.82
C THR A 68 0.04 -21.80 -26.59
N GLN A 69 -0.34 -22.25 -27.78
CA GLN A 69 0.52 -23.00 -28.72
C GLN A 69 1.29 -24.16 -28.06
N ILE A 70 0.56 -25.02 -27.37
CA ILE A 70 1.12 -26.10 -26.56
C ILE A 70 1.41 -27.30 -27.48
N PRO A 71 2.66 -27.78 -27.58
CA PRO A 71 2.97 -28.98 -28.33
C PRO A 71 2.36 -30.20 -27.62
N CYS A 72 1.62 -30.99 -28.39
CA CYS A 72 0.98 -32.21 -27.95
C CYS A 72 1.31 -33.37 -28.88
N SER A 73 1.29 -34.56 -28.30
CA SER A 73 1.23 -35.82 -29.02
C SER A 73 0.12 -36.67 -28.40
N GLY A 74 -0.67 -37.41 -29.19
CA GLY A 74 -1.73 -38.23 -28.62
C GLY A 74 -2.77 -38.74 -29.60
N GLY A 75 -3.38 -39.89 -29.24
CA GLY A 75 -4.37 -40.57 -30.05
C GLY A 75 -3.80 -41.16 -31.34
N THR A 76 -4.57 -41.06 -32.43
CA THR A 76 -4.13 -41.47 -33.78
C THR A 76 -3.39 -40.37 -34.53
N HIS A 77 -3.24 -39.20 -33.91
CA HIS A 77 -2.58 -38.04 -34.51
C HIS A 77 -1.11 -38.01 -34.07
N GLY A 78 -0.23 -37.58 -34.98
CA GLY A 78 1.18 -37.35 -34.68
C GLY A 78 1.39 -36.14 -33.77
N GLU A 79 2.54 -35.51 -33.83
CA GLU A 79 2.77 -34.25 -33.12
C GLU A 79 1.90 -33.12 -33.70
N PHE A 80 1.20 -32.39 -32.84
CA PHE A 80 0.35 -31.26 -33.20
C PHE A 80 0.38 -30.16 -32.13
N THR A 81 -0.07 -28.96 -32.48
CA THR A 81 -0.12 -27.82 -31.55
C THR A 81 -1.55 -27.60 -31.06
N TYR A 82 -1.75 -27.62 -29.75
CA TYR A 82 -3.00 -27.23 -29.11
C TYR A 82 -3.04 -25.70 -28.94
N GLY A 83 -4.14 -25.09 -29.36
CA GLY A 83 -4.22 -23.64 -29.52
C GLY A 83 -4.08 -22.87 -28.21
N GLU A 84 -4.91 -23.23 -27.22
CA GLU A 84 -4.98 -22.54 -25.93
C GLU A 84 -5.59 -23.44 -24.86
N PHE A 85 -5.00 -23.42 -23.66
CA PHE A 85 -5.54 -24.03 -22.45
C PHE A 85 -5.68 -22.96 -21.37
N THR A 86 -6.87 -22.88 -20.75
CA THR A 86 -7.15 -21.96 -19.64
C THR A 86 -7.47 -22.75 -18.39
N TRP A 87 -6.83 -22.38 -17.29
CA TRP A 87 -7.09 -22.99 -15.99
C TRP A 87 -8.53 -22.69 -15.56
N PRO A 88 -9.29 -23.68 -15.04
CA PRO A 88 -10.69 -23.48 -14.71
C PRO A 88 -10.90 -22.33 -13.70
N PRO A 89 -11.84 -21.42 -13.95
CA PRO A 89 -12.05 -20.23 -13.10
C PRO A 89 -12.55 -20.55 -11.69
N LEU A 90 -13.08 -21.76 -11.46
CA LEU A 90 -13.52 -22.23 -10.15
C LEU A 90 -12.39 -22.72 -9.25
N ALA A 91 -11.14 -22.73 -9.73
CA ALA A 91 -9.97 -23.17 -8.98
C ALA A 91 -8.83 -22.14 -9.06
N PRO A 92 -8.96 -20.97 -8.40
CA PRO A 92 -7.80 -20.12 -8.14
C PRO A 92 -6.70 -20.94 -7.49
N ILE A 93 -5.46 -20.72 -7.93
CA ILE A 93 -4.32 -21.50 -7.45
C ILE A 93 -3.69 -20.75 -6.29
N ALA A 94 -3.77 -21.32 -5.09
CA ALA A 94 -3.17 -20.73 -3.91
C ALA A 94 -1.65 -20.60 -4.05
N VAL A 95 -1.12 -19.45 -3.65
CA VAL A 95 0.30 -19.17 -3.54
C VAL A 95 0.72 -19.36 -2.08
N ALA A 96 1.58 -20.35 -1.84
CA ALA A 96 2.14 -20.64 -0.53
C ALA A 96 3.67 -20.67 -0.63
N ASN A 97 4.36 -20.02 0.32
CA ASN A 97 5.83 -19.96 0.33
C ASN A 97 6.44 -19.48 -1.00
N LYS A 98 5.77 -18.53 -1.68
CA LYS A 98 6.19 -17.97 -2.99
C LYS A 98 6.16 -18.99 -4.13
N GLN A 99 5.40 -20.06 -3.96
CA GLN A 99 5.23 -21.13 -4.93
C GLN A 99 3.75 -21.42 -5.09
N PHE A 100 3.41 -22.00 -6.22
CA PHE A 100 2.08 -22.53 -6.49
C PHE A 100 2.19 -23.87 -7.19
N ASP A 101 1.27 -24.77 -6.89
CA ASP A 101 1.19 -26.11 -7.44
C ASP A 101 -0.29 -26.48 -7.51
N ALA A 102 -0.76 -26.82 -8.70
CA ALA A 102 -2.13 -27.26 -8.89
C ALA A 102 -2.18 -28.39 -9.90
N THR A 103 -3.04 -29.36 -9.63
CA THR A 103 -3.32 -30.50 -10.49
C THR A 103 -4.82 -30.58 -10.72
N LEU A 104 -5.25 -30.77 -11.97
CA LEU A 104 -6.62 -31.02 -12.33
C LEU A 104 -6.86 -32.52 -12.41
N ASP A 105 -7.52 -33.06 -11.39
CA ASP A 105 -8.05 -34.41 -11.43
C ASP A 105 -9.40 -34.45 -12.17
N PRO A 106 -9.66 -35.47 -13.01
CA PRO A 106 -8.86 -36.66 -13.28
C PRO A 106 -7.85 -36.49 -14.44
N LEU A 107 -7.72 -35.29 -14.98
CA LEU A 107 -7.00 -35.02 -16.23
C LEU A 107 -5.47 -34.98 -16.08
N ALA A 108 -4.89 -35.33 -14.91
CA ALA A 108 -3.45 -35.30 -14.61
C ALA A 108 -2.69 -34.04 -15.07
N THR A 109 -3.40 -32.98 -15.43
CA THR A 109 -2.86 -31.71 -15.94
C THR A 109 -2.36 -30.95 -14.74
N ARG A 110 -1.08 -30.60 -14.75
CA ARG A 110 -0.42 -30.00 -13.60
C ARG A 110 0.33 -28.75 -14.01
N VAL A 111 0.24 -27.74 -13.17
CA VAL A 111 1.07 -26.55 -13.24
C VAL A 111 1.80 -26.36 -11.92
N THR A 112 3.08 -26.03 -12.01
CA THR A 112 3.85 -25.55 -10.87
C THR A 112 4.49 -24.21 -11.23
N GLY A 113 4.71 -23.38 -10.23
CA GLY A 113 5.44 -22.14 -10.40
C GLY A 113 6.02 -21.59 -9.11
N GLN A 114 6.96 -20.67 -9.26
CA GLN A 114 7.63 -19.98 -8.16
C GLN A 114 7.94 -18.54 -8.54
N PHE A 115 8.03 -17.68 -7.52
CA PHE A 115 8.39 -16.27 -7.64
C PHE A 115 9.81 -16.03 -7.10
N PRO A 116 10.87 -16.20 -7.91
CA PRO A 116 12.26 -16.10 -7.45
C PRO A 116 12.68 -14.66 -7.11
N ALA A 117 12.04 -13.67 -7.74
CA ALA A 117 12.27 -12.25 -7.54
C ALA A 117 10.95 -11.49 -7.74
N GLU A 118 10.89 -10.26 -7.25
CA GLU A 118 9.76 -9.37 -7.49
C GLU A 118 9.55 -9.20 -9.00
N GLY A 119 8.32 -9.42 -9.46
CA GLY A 119 7.98 -9.31 -10.88
C GLY A 119 8.54 -10.43 -11.77
N SER A 120 9.10 -11.50 -11.21
CA SER A 120 9.57 -12.67 -11.97
C SER A 120 8.87 -13.93 -11.49
N ALA A 121 8.50 -14.80 -12.43
CA ALA A 121 7.97 -16.12 -12.18
C ALA A 121 8.56 -17.15 -13.15
N ASN A 122 8.72 -18.39 -12.69
CA ASN A 122 9.05 -19.52 -13.55
C ASN A 122 8.44 -20.81 -13.01
N GLY A 123 8.33 -21.84 -13.84
CA GLY A 123 7.71 -23.09 -13.42
C GLY A 123 7.65 -24.15 -14.50
N THR A 124 6.82 -25.16 -14.25
CA THR A 124 6.54 -26.24 -15.19
C THR A 124 5.05 -26.38 -15.46
N PHE A 125 4.73 -26.93 -16.62
CA PHE A 125 3.37 -27.21 -17.05
C PHE A 125 3.33 -28.54 -17.81
N LEU A 126 2.35 -29.38 -17.48
CA LEU A 126 2.05 -30.61 -18.19
C LEU A 126 0.56 -30.62 -18.50
N LEU A 127 0.23 -30.81 -19.77
CA LEU A 127 -1.14 -30.94 -20.26
C LEU A 127 -1.44 -32.40 -20.58
N ASP A 128 -2.48 -32.94 -19.93
CA ASP A 128 -3.06 -34.23 -20.26
C ASP A 128 -4.57 -34.07 -20.46
N LEU A 129 -5.02 -34.18 -21.71
CA LEU A 129 -6.44 -34.18 -22.08
C LEU A 129 -6.88 -35.55 -22.60
N GLY A 130 -6.10 -36.61 -22.36
CA GLY A 130 -6.24 -37.94 -22.96
C GLY A 130 -5.87 -38.01 -24.45
N THR A 131 -6.35 -37.07 -25.28
CA THR A 131 -6.02 -36.99 -26.72
C THR A 131 -4.86 -36.05 -27.03
N CYS A 132 -4.49 -35.20 -26.07
CA CYS A 132 -3.40 -34.23 -26.14
C CYS A 132 -2.52 -34.49 -24.92
N GLN A 133 -1.31 -35.02 -25.12
CA GLN A 133 -0.32 -35.16 -24.05
C GLN A 133 0.86 -34.27 -24.41
N SER A 134 1.11 -33.24 -23.61
CA SER A 134 2.36 -32.49 -23.72
C SER A 134 3.45 -33.17 -22.89
N PRO A 135 4.73 -33.03 -23.26
CA PRO A 135 5.80 -33.27 -22.30
C PRO A 135 5.71 -32.27 -21.13
N GLU A 136 6.55 -32.43 -20.12
CA GLU A 136 6.77 -31.37 -19.12
C GLU A 136 7.45 -30.18 -19.80
N LEU A 137 6.75 -29.06 -19.84
CA LEU A 137 7.21 -27.81 -20.43
C LEU A 137 7.67 -26.85 -19.34
N THR A 138 8.80 -26.19 -19.55
CA THR A 138 9.27 -25.12 -18.65
C THR A 138 8.82 -23.77 -19.17
N TRP A 139 8.46 -22.87 -18.27
CA TRP A 139 7.99 -21.53 -18.64
C TRP A 139 8.61 -20.46 -17.74
N THR A 140 8.66 -19.24 -18.27
CA THR A 140 9.09 -18.04 -17.54
C THR A 140 8.13 -16.90 -17.82
N ALA A 141 7.82 -16.09 -16.80
CA ALA A 141 6.97 -14.93 -16.92
C ALA A 141 7.53 -13.74 -16.14
N SER A 142 7.19 -12.55 -16.60
CA SER A 142 7.44 -11.31 -15.88
C SER A 142 6.14 -10.55 -15.66
N GLY A 143 6.02 -9.95 -14.48
CA GLY A 143 4.92 -9.07 -14.10
C GLY A 143 5.49 -7.76 -13.62
N SER A 144 4.75 -6.68 -13.83
CA SER A 144 5.11 -5.36 -13.34
C SER A 144 3.90 -4.71 -12.69
N ALA A 145 4.08 -4.15 -11.50
CA ALA A 145 3.09 -3.24 -10.94
C ALA A 145 3.01 -2.02 -11.84
N THR A 146 1.81 -1.66 -12.29
CA THR A 146 1.60 -0.27 -12.73
C THR A 146 1.88 0.60 -11.51
N PRO A 147 2.77 1.60 -11.56
CA PRO A 147 3.06 2.42 -10.40
C PRO A 147 1.77 3.11 -9.94
N THR A 148 1.27 2.72 -8.77
CA THR A 148 0.13 3.40 -8.16
C THR A 148 0.58 4.83 -7.89
N ALA A 149 -0.06 5.81 -8.54
CA ALA A 149 0.26 7.21 -8.31
C ALA A 149 0.13 7.49 -6.81
N THR A 150 1.25 7.77 -6.15
CA THR A 150 1.27 8.16 -4.74
C THR A 150 0.34 9.34 -4.58
N ALA A 151 -0.76 9.17 -3.84
CA ALA A 151 -1.68 10.26 -3.55
C ALA A 151 -0.86 11.42 -2.99
N THR A 152 -0.80 12.53 -3.73
CA THR A 152 -0.10 13.73 -3.27
C THR A 152 -0.80 14.16 -1.99
N PRO A 153 -0.07 14.36 -0.86
CA PRO A 153 -0.71 14.80 0.37
C PRO A 153 -1.48 16.08 0.09
N THR A 154 -2.79 16.05 0.30
CA THR A 154 -3.63 17.24 0.15
C THR A 154 -3.17 18.26 1.19
N PRO A 155 -2.86 19.51 0.82
CA PRO A 155 -2.43 20.51 1.79
C PRO A 155 -3.54 20.70 2.84
N THR A 156 -3.20 20.46 4.11
CA THR A 156 -4.11 20.70 5.23
C THR A 156 -4.50 22.19 5.25
N PRO A 157 -5.80 22.55 5.27
CA PRO A 157 -6.20 23.94 5.35
C PRO A 157 -5.64 24.58 6.63
N THR A 158 -4.93 25.70 6.48
CA THR A 158 -4.40 26.47 7.61
C THR A 158 -5.56 27.07 8.40
N PRO A 159 -5.63 26.89 9.73
CA PRO A 159 -6.70 27.49 10.54
C PRO A 159 -6.65 29.01 10.42
N THR A 160 -7.78 29.61 10.03
CA THR A 160 -7.94 31.06 9.94
C THR A 160 -7.96 31.65 11.35
N PRO A 161 -7.15 32.69 11.66
CA PRO A 161 -7.19 33.32 12.98
C PRO A 161 -8.57 33.93 13.23
N MET A 162 -9.20 33.52 14.35
CA MET A 162 -10.48 34.04 14.80
C MET A 162 -10.32 35.50 15.26
N PRO A 163 -11.23 36.42 14.88
CA PRO A 163 -11.17 37.80 15.34
C PRO A 163 -11.30 37.87 16.86
N MET A 164 -10.38 38.58 17.50
CA MET A 164 -10.38 38.83 18.94
C MET A 164 -11.58 39.73 19.31
N PRO A 165 -12.36 39.40 20.35
CA PRO A 165 -13.47 40.24 20.77
C PRO A 165 -12.97 41.63 21.18
N THR A 166 -13.61 42.66 20.63
CA THR A 166 -13.32 44.07 20.95
C THR A 166 -13.75 44.36 22.39
N PRO A 167 -12.94 45.04 23.22
CA PRO A 167 -13.34 45.38 24.57
C PRO A 167 -14.53 46.35 24.55
N THR A 168 -15.63 45.93 25.18
CA THR A 168 -16.82 46.77 25.38
C THR A 168 -16.50 47.86 26.39
N LEU A 169 -16.66 49.12 25.99
CA LEU A 169 -16.51 50.26 26.90
C LEU A 169 -17.68 50.27 27.88
N THR A 170 -17.37 50.22 29.18
CA THR A 170 -18.35 50.37 30.26
C THR A 170 -18.95 51.79 30.20
N PRO A 171 -20.28 51.96 30.18
CA PRO A 171 -20.88 53.28 30.18
C PRO A 171 -20.56 54.03 31.48
N THR A 172 -20.08 55.26 31.35
CA THR A 172 -19.85 56.18 32.46
C THR A 172 -21.18 56.46 33.18
N PRO A 173 -21.27 56.36 34.51
CA PRO A 173 -22.50 56.65 35.23
C PRO A 173 -22.95 58.09 34.97
N THR A 174 -24.19 58.24 34.50
CA THR A 174 -24.83 59.54 34.32
C THR A 174 -25.04 60.17 35.69
N ALA A 175 -24.61 61.43 35.84
CA ALA A 175 -24.80 62.18 37.08
C ALA A 175 -26.30 62.30 37.39
N THR A 176 -26.70 61.90 38.59
CA THR A 176 -28.07 62.04 39.09
C THR A 176 -28.43 63.52 39.17
N PRO A 177 -29.55 63.98 38.56
CA PRO A 177 -29.98 65.36 38.68
C PRO A 177 -30.30 65.70 40.14
N VAL A 178 -29.81 66.85 40.59
CA VAL A 178 -30.11 67.41 41.90
C VAL A 178 -31.62 67.74 41.93
N PRO A 179 -32.39 67.30 42.94
CA PRO A 179 -33.80 67.64 43.05
C PRO A 179 -33.96 69.16 43.13
N THR A 180 -34.71 69.71 42.17
CA THR A 180 -35.15 71.10 42.21
C THR A 180 -36.23 71.19 43.27
N ASP A 181 -35.97 71.95 44.33
CA ASP A 181 -36.90 72.18 45.42
C ASP A 181 -38.10 72.97 44.89
N LEU A 182 -39.27 72.32 44.83
CA LEU A 182 -40.51 72.96 44.43
C LEU A 182 -41.08 73.68 45.65
N MET A 183 -41.19 75.01 45.56
CA MET A 183 -41.86 75.82 46.56
C MET A 183 -43.27 75.26 46.86
N PRO A 184 -43.67 75.15 48.14
CA PRO A 184 -44.94 74.54 48.51
C PRO A 184 -46.10 75.44 48.09
N GLY A 185 -46.89 75.01 47.11
CA GLY A 185 -48.10 75.73 46.71
C GLY A 185 -48.66 75.52 45.31
N TRP A 186 -48.04 74.72 44.45
CA TRP A 186 -48.55 74.50 43.09
C TRP A 186 -48.97 73.05 42.84
N ASN A 187 -50.21 72.76 43.20
CA ASN A 187 -51.02 71.73 42.59
C ASN A 187 -51.58 72.28 41.26
N HIS A 188 -50.87 72.06 40.15
CA HIS A 188 -51.49 72.16 38.83
C HIS A 188 -51.20 70.92 38.00
N VAL A 189 -52.29 70.23 37.72
CA VAL A 189 -52.46 69.18 36.73
C VAL A 189 -51.91 69.66 35.39
N CYS A 190 -50.91 68.95 34.87
CA CYS A 190 -50.59 68.92 33.44
C CYS A 190 -50.48 67.45 33.04
N TYR A 191 -51.62 66.80 32.79
CA TYR A 191 -51.64 65.59 31.97
C TYR A 191 -51.73 66.05 30.52
N VAL A 192 -50.62 65.98 29.78
CA VAL A 192 -50.63 66.03 28.32
C VAL A 192 -50.00 64.73 27.84
N GLY A 193 -50.83 63.69 27.82
CA GLY A 193 -50.52 62.39 27.22
C GLY A 193 -51.69 62.00 26.30
N PRO A 194 -51.42 61.38 25.14
CA PRO A 194 -52.40 61.17 24.08
C PRO A 194 -53.54 60.23 24.52
N SER A 195 -54.73 60.46 23.96
CA SER A 195 -55.92 59.62 24.13
C SER A 195 -55.65 58.17 23.73
N GLN A 196 -55.95 57.22 24.62
CA GLN A 196 -56.03 55.81 24.26
C GLN A 196 -57.40 55.53 23.66
N ASP A 197 -57.40 54.85 22.51
CA ASP A 197 -58.61 54.31 21.89
C ASP A 197 -59.14 53.15 22.74
N ILE A 198 -60.46 53.13 22.97
CA ILE A 198 -61.17 52.05 23.65
C ILE A 198 -61.39 50.94 22.61
N GLU A 199 -60.81 49.76 22.84
CA GLU A 199 -61.15 48.54 22.10
C GLU A 199 -62.40 47.90 22.72
N ASP A 200 -63.41 47.62 21.88
CA ASP A 200 -64.63 46.86 22.20
C ASP A 200 -64.35 45.35 22.35
#